data_AF-A0A133NDA4-F1
#
_entry.id   AF-A0A133NDA4-F1
#
_cell.length_a   1.000
_cell.length_b   1.000
_cell.length_c   1.000
_cell.angle_alpha   90.00
_cell.angle_beta   90.00
_cell.angle_gamma   90.00
#
_symmetry.space_group_name_H-M   'P 1'
#
loop_
_entity.id
_entity.type
_entity.pdbx_description
1 polymer ?
#
loop_
_entity_poly.entity_id
_entity_poly.type
_entity_poly.pdbx_seq_one_letter_code
_entity_poly.pdbx_strand_id
1 'polypeptide(L)'
;IELNREEQIKLLEKYTKENFVDNGMIADIAIHDIEDGNPHAHIMLTMRNITENGFGNKNREWNDRKNIELWRENLALIINKALEEKGVKDRVNHRSYKEQGIEKLPTKHEGYVVRAMEKRGIKTNRGNENRKILEKNKMLQVINENFEILMELRGDYNESRFRGVTKTERRVNDGVGEEERSRGVEKTKGRSEENKRRSVYERGISDRTRKDDEKYKKNGIEYFERLKKDRELAERRERELRELEEERIRREKEEYRRFEESLRRNRENEREFEM
;
A
#
# COMPACT_ATOMS: atom_id res chain seq x y z
N ILE A 1 5.00 23.14 -8.23
CA ILE A 1 3.62 23.56 -8.56
C ILE A 1 3.48 23.44 -10.05
N GLU A 2 2.63 22.52 -10.47
CA GLU A 2 2.50 22.01 -11.84
C GLU A 2 1.50 22.85 -12.65
N LEU A 3 0.54 23.49 -11.98
CA LEU A 3 -0.48 24.36 -12.56
C LEU A 3 -0.22 25.82 -12.16
N ASN A 4 -0.25 26.75 -13.12
CA ASN A 4 -0.14 28.17 -12.81
C ASN A 4 -1.42 28.70 -12.13
N ARG A 5 -1.39 29.94 -11.63
CA ARG A 5 -2.50 30.53 -10.88
C ARG A 5 -3.81 30.59 -11.68
N GLU A 6 -3.75 30.93 -12.97
CA GLU A 6 -4.95 30.99 -13.83
C GLU A 6 -5.58 29.60 -14.00
N GLU A 7 -4.75 28.57 -14.15
CA GLU A 7 -5.20 27.18 -14.27
C GLU A 7 -5.81 26.67 -12.98
N GLN A 8 -5.21 27.01 -11.83
CA GLN A 8 -5.77 26.69 -10.52
C GLN A 8 -7.15 27.33 -10.33
N ILE A 9 -7.32 28.60 -10.73
CA ILE A 9 -8.61 29.30 -10.68
C ILE A 9 -9.63 28.59 -11.57
N LYS A 10 -9.31 28.36 -12.85
CA LYS A 10 -10.21 27.68 -13.80
C LYS A 10 -10.62 26.29 -13.32
N LEU A 11 -9.66 25.53 -12.77
CA LEU A 11 -9.91 24.21 -12.20
C LEU A 11 -10.91 24.29 -11.04
N LEU A 12 -10.69 25.20 -10.09
CA LEU A 12 -11.54 25.36 -8.92
C LEU A 12 -12.92 25.90 -9.26
N GLU A 13 -13.02 26.86 -10.18
CA GLU A 13 -14.30 27.36 -10.69
C GLU A 13 -15.12 26.23 -11.30
N LYS A 14 -14.49 25.43 -12.17
CA LYS A 14 -15.14 24.27 -12.79
C LYS A 14 -15.61 23.25 -11.75
N TYR A 15 -14.71 22.81 -10.87
CA TYR A 15 -15.03 21.86 -9.81
C TYR A 15 -16.18 22.37 -8.93
N THR A 16 -16.10 23.62 -8.50
CA THR A 16 -17.08 24.23 -7.60
C THR A 16 -18.44 24.36 -8.27
N LYS A 17 -18.45 24.77 -9.55
CA LYS A 17 -19.67 24.89 -10.33
C LYS A 17 -20.37 23.54 -10.46
N GLU A 18 -19.67 22.54 -11.00
CA GLU A 18 -20.23 21.23 -11.34
C GLU A 18 -20.69 20.45 -10.10
N ASN A 19 -20.01 20.60 -8.96
CA ASN A 19 -20.30 19.80 -7.76
C ASN A 19 -21.25 20.48 -6.77
N PHE A 20 -21.28 21.82 -6.74
CA PHE A 20 -22.01 22.55 -5.71
C PHE A 20 -23.02 23.55 -6.29
N VAL A 21 -22.57 24.44 -7.18
CA VAL A 21 -23.43 25.54 -7.67
C VAL A 21 -24.57 25.00 -8.54
N ASP A 22 -24.29 24.03 -9.41
CA ASP A 22 -25.30 23.38 -10.25
C ASP A 22 -26.33 22.59 -9.42
N ASN A 23 -26.01 22.27 -8.16
CA ASN A 23 -26.92 21.65 -7.19
C ASN A 23 -27.67 22.67 -6.30
N GLY A 24 -27.58 23.97 -6.62
CA GLY A 24 -28.32 25.04 -5.96
C GLY A 24 -27.63 25.66 -4.74
N MET A 25 -26.36 25.35 -4.50
CA MET A 25 -25.57 26.01 -3.45
C MET A 25 -24.98 27.33 -3.97
N ILE A 26 -24.72 28.29 -3.06
CA ILE A 26 -23.76 29.36 -3.32
C ILE A 26 -22.42 28.92 -2.76
N ALA A 27 -21.35 29.17 -3.51
CA ALA A 27 -19.99 28.90 -3.11
C ALA A 27 -19.17 30.20 -3.03
N ASP A 28 -18.47 30.37 -1.92
CA ASP A 28 -17.41 31.38 -1.74
C ASP A 28 -16.05 30.68 -1.72
N ILE A 29 -15.14 31.10 -2.61
CA ILE A 29 -13.87 30.40 -2.87
C ILE A 29 -12.70 31.33 -2.51
N ALA A 30 -11.80 30.84 -1.66
CA ALA A 30 -10.54 31.50 -1.35
C ALA A 30 -9.36 30.56 -1.67
N ILE A 31 -8.40 31.04 -2.47
CA ILE A 31 -7.21 30.27 -2.85
C ILE A 31 -5.99 30.85 -2.12
N HIS A 32 -5.38 30.04 -1.27
CA HIS A 32 -4.17 30.36 -0.52
C HIS A 32 -2.95 29.78 -1.22
N ASP A 33 -2.00 30.66 -1.51
CA ASP A 33 -0.65 30.30 -1.93
C ASP A 33 0.31 31.22 -1.18
N ILE A 34 0.89 30.71 -0.09
CA ILE A 34 1.84 31.44 0.77
C ILE A 34 3.28 31.03 0.44
N GLU A 35 3.52 30.52 -0.77
CA GLU A 35 4.83 30.07 -1.25
C GLU A 35 5.49 28.99 -0.37
N ASP A 36 4.69 28.22 0.37
CA ASP A 36 5.13 27.12 1.23
C ASP A 36 5.19 25.76 0.49
N GLY A 37 4.93 25.79 -0.83
CA GLY A 37 4.84 24.60 -1.68
C GLY A 37 3.54 23.81 -1.52
N ASN A 38 2.53 24.37 -0.83
CA ASN A 38 1.23 23.74 -0.61
C ASN A 38 0.07 24.69 -0.94
N PRO A 39 -0.13 25.01 -2.24
CA PRO A 39 -1.30 25.77 -2.66
C PRO A 39 -2.58 25.01 -2.30
N HIS A 40 -3.50 25.68 -1.63
CA HIS A 40 -4.76 25.09 -1.19
C HIS A 40 -5.90 26.08 -1.30
N ALA A 41 -7.14 25.59 -1.29
CA ALA A 41 -8.32 26.42 -1.37
C ALA A 41 -9.35 26.06 -0.31
N HIS A 42 -10.11 27.07 0.11
CA HIS A 42 -11.31 26.95 0.92
C HIS A 42 -12.52 27.22 0.05
N ILE A 43 -13.53 26.36 0.14
CA ILE A 43 -14.84 26.53 -0.51
C ILE A 43 -15.88 26.52 0.60
N MET A 44 -16.49 27.67 0.87
CA MET A 44 -17.60 27.79 1.82
C MET A 44 -18.91 27.69 1.05
N LEU A 45 -19.79 26.81 1.50
CA LEU A 45 -21.05 26.50 0.83
C LEU A 45 -22.24 26.93 1.69
N THR A 46 -23.29 27.44 1.06
CA THR A 46 -24.58 27.63 1.75
C THR A 46 -25.22 26.29 2.09
N MET A 47 -26.06 26.30 3.13
CA MET A 47 -26.74 25.10 3.67
C MET A 47 -28.26 25.11 3.46
N ARG A 48 -28.77 26.12 2.74
CA ARG A 48 -30.19 26.37 2.52
C ARG A 48 -30.44 26.57 1.04
N ASN A 49 -31.57 26.05 0.57
CA ASN A 49 -32.05 26.34 -0.78
C ASN A 49 -32.33 27.84 -0.91
N ILE A 50 -32.14 28.39 -2.11
CA ILE A 50 -32.49 29.76 -2.43
C ILE A 50 -33.82 29.74 -3.17
N THR A 51 -34.73 30.61 -2.77
CA THR A 51 -36.03 30.82 -3.39
C THR A 51 -36.18 32.28 -3.79
N GLU A 52 -37.26 32.62 -4.48
CA GLU A 52 -37.61 34.00 -4.83
C GLU A 52 -37.70 34.92 -3.61
N ASN A 53 -37.97 34.36 -2.42
CA ASN A 53 -38.06 35.09 -1.15
C ASN A 53 -36.76 35.05 -0.33
N GLY A 54 -35.65 34.59 -0.90
CA GLY A 54 -34.35 34.46 -0.22
C GLY A 54 -34.03 33.05 0.27
N PHE A 55 -33.34 32.93 1.41
CA PHE A 55 -32.93 31.62 1.94
C PHE A 55 -34.11 30.84 2.53
N GLY A 56 -34.40 29.68 1.94
CA GLY A 56 -35.42 28.74 2.40
C GLY A 56 -34.93 27.78 3.49
N ASN A 57 -35.54 26.59 3.53
CA ASN A 57 -35.22 25.55 4.50
C ASN A 57 -33.80 24.98 4.30
N LYS A 58 -33.24 24.44 5.39
CA LYS A 58 -31.97 23.73 5.33
C LYS A 58 -32.10 22.49 4.44
N ASN A 59 -31.21 22.35 3.48
CA ASN A 59 -31.15 21.15 2.65
C ASN A 59 -30.28 20.10 3.36
N ARG A 60 -30.89 18.96 3.72
CA ARG A 60 -30.21 17.87 4.43
C ARG A 60 -29.54 16.89 3.47
N GLU A 61 -30.02 16.78 2.24
CA GLU A 61 -29.52 15.84 1.22
C GLU A 61 -28.08 16.15 0.84
N TRP A 62 -27.69 17.43 0.86
CA TRP A 62 -26.31 17.83 0.63
C TRP A 62 -25.31 17.21 1.62
N ASN A 63 -25.77 16.83 2.82
CA ASN A 63 -24.93 16.22 3.86
C ASN A 63 -24.94 14.68 3.83
N ASP A 64 -25.55 14.08 2.81
CA ASP A 64 -25.50 12.62 2.65
C ASP A 64 -24.05 12.18 2.46
N ARG A 65 -23.66 11.13 3.20
CA ARG A 65 -22.29 10.60 3.18
C ARG A 65 -21.86 10.17 1.78
N LYS A 66 -22.79 9.76 0.90
CA LYS A 66 -22.43 9.42 -0.49
C LYS A 66 -21.82 10.59 -1.26
N ASN A 67 -22.21 11.83 -0.92
CA ASN A 67 -21.75 13.01 -1.64
C ASN A 67 -20.26 13.25 -1.42
N ILE A 68 -19.70 12.92 -0.24
CA ILE A 68 -18.27 13.14 0.00
C ILE A 68 -17.40 12.27 -0.90
N GLU A 69 -17.80 11.02 -1.15
CA GLU A 69 -17.04 10.13 -2.04
C GLU A 69 -17.13 10.63 -3.48
N LEU A 70 -18.34 11.01 -3.94
CA LEU A 70 -18.54 11.62 -5.26
C LEU A 70 -17.70 12.89 -5.45
N TRP A 71 -17.74 13.82 -4.49
CA TRP A 71 -16.99 15.07 -4.58
C TRP A 71 -15.49 14.87 -4.56
N ARG A 72 -14.99 13.88 -3.81
CA ARG A 72 -13.56 13.52 -3.80
C ARG A 72 -13.15 12.86 -5.12
N GLU A 73 -13.98 11.99 -5.67
CA GLU A 73 -13.77 11.37 -6.96
C GLU A 73 -13.72 12.42 -8.08
N ASN A 74 -14.71 13.30 -8.14
CA ASN A 74 -14.79 14.36 -9.13
C ASN A 74 -13.61 15.32 -9.03
N LEU A 75 -13.15 15.64 -7.82
CA LEU A 75 -11.95 16.46 -7.63
C LEU A 75 -10.72 15.79 -8.23
N ALA A 76 -10.52 14.50 -7.95
CA ALA A 76 -9.41 13.72 -8.52
C ALA A 76 -9.48 13.67 -10.06
N LEU A 77 -10.68 13.48 -10.62
CA LEU A 77 -10.89 13.46 -12.08
C LEU A 77 -10.50 14.79 -12.73
N ILE A 78 -10.98 15.91 -12.19
CA ILE A 78 -10.68 17.24 -12.75
C ILE A 78 -9.19 17.57 -12.61
N ILE A 79 -8.57 17.27 -11.46
CA ILE A 79 -7.11 17.45 -11.27
C ILE A 79 -6.34 16.63 -12.30
N ASN A 80 -6.66 15.34 -12.44
CA ASN A 80 -5.94 14.46 -13.37
C ASN A 80 -6.08 14.91 -14.82
N LYS A 81 -7.25 15.43 -15.21
CA LYS A 81 -7.44 16.02 -16.53
C LYS A 81 -6.54 17.24 -16.76
N ALA A 82 -6.47 18.15 -15.78
CA ALA A 82 -5.60 19.32 -15.88
C ALA A 82 -4.11 18.94 -15.93
N LEU A 83 -3.69 17.92 -15.17
CA LEU A 83 -2.33 17.40 -15.21
C LEU A 83 -2.01 16.74 -16.57
N GLU A 84 -2.96 16.01 -17.15
CA GLU A 84 -2.83 15.39 -18.47
C GLU A 84 -2.68 16.42 -19.58
N GLU A 85 -3.51 17.48 -19.57
CA GLU A 85 -3.42 18.59 -20.53
C GLU A 85 -2.06 19.32 -20.46
N LYS A 86 -1.37 19.22 -19.31
CA LYS A 86 -0.01 19.73 -19.11
C LYS A 86 1.12 18.75 -19.43
N GLY A 87 0.79 17.51 -19.80
CA GLY A 87 1.78 16.45 -20.00
C GLY A 87 2.46 16.00 -18.70
N VAL A 88 1.88 16.33 -17.54
CA VAL A 88 2.37 15.84 -16.24
C VAL A 88 1.95 14.39 -16.09
N LYS A 89 2.89 13.51 -15.70
CA LYS A 89 2.63 12.06 -15.56
C LYS A 89 1.97 11.70 -14.23
N ASP A 90 2.13 12.53 -13.21
CA ASP A 90 1.56 12.29 -11.89
C ASP A 90 0.04 12.27 -11.93
N ARG A 91 -0.56 11.45 -11.06
CA ARG A 91 -2.01 11.31 -10.92
C ARG A 91 -2.40 11.30 -9.45
N VAL A 92 -3.52 11.94 -9.15
CA VAL A 92 -4.15 11.96 -7.85
C VAL A 92 -5.26 10.90 -7.81
N ASN A 93 -5.36 10.19 -6.69
CA ASN A 93 -6.44 9.23 -6.43
C ASN A 93 -7.09 9.54 -5.09
N HIS A 94 -8.43 9.57 -5.08
CA HIS A 94 -9.21 9.86 -3.87
C HIS A 94 -9.27 8.67 -2.90
N ARG A 95 -9.07 7.45 -3.43
CA ARG A 95 -9.13 6.18 -2.70
C ARG A 95 -7.89 5.98 -1.85
N SER A 96 -8.04 5.27 -0.75
CA SER A 96 -6.92 4.85 0.10
C SER A 96 -5.99 3.87 -0.63
N TYR A 97 -4.76 3.69 -0.13
CA TYR A 97 -3.83 2.69 -0.66
C TYR A 97 -4.44 1.28 -0.64
N LYS A 98 -5.18 0.94 0.43
CA LYS A 98 -5.87 -0.35 0.56
C LYS A 98 -6.89 -0.58 -0.55
N GLU A 99 -7.72 0.41 -0.86
CA GLU A 99 -8.73 0.31 -1.94
C GLU A 99 -8.11 0.27 -3.33
N GLN A 100 -6.89 0.79 -3.48
CA GLN A 100 -6.11 0.69 -4.71
C GLN A 100 -5.34 -0.64 -4.83
N GLY A 101 -5.34 -1.48 -3.79
CA GLY A 101 -4.51 -2.68 -3.73
C GLY A 101 -3.01 -2.40 -3.57
N ILE A 102 -2.65 -1.19 -3.12
CA ILE A 102 -1.26 -0.77 -2.91
C ILE A 102 -0.85 -1.15 -1.48
N GLU A 103 0.18 -1.98 -1.37
CA GLU A 103 0.78 -2.38 -0.10
C GLU A 103 1.68 -1.27 0.48
N LYS A 104 1.05 -0.20 0.94
CA LYS A 104 1.73 0.95 1.54
C LYS A 104 0.95 1.47 2.74
N LEU A 105 1.66 1.74 3.81
CA LEU A 105 1.10 2.33 5.02
C LEU A 105 1.00 3.86 4.86
N PRO A 106 -0.18 4.47 5.09
CA PRO A 106 -0.33 5.92 5.05
C PRO A 106 0.33 6.57 6.27
N THR A 107 0.97 7.73 6.06
CA THR A 107 1.48 8.57 7.16
C THR A 107 0.33 9.25 7.89
N LYS A 108 0.55 9.60 9.17
CA LYS A 108 -0.39 10.38 9.95
C LYS A 108 -0.20 11.88 9.70
N HIS A 109 -1.31 12.62 9.68
CA HIS A 109 -1.25 14.08 9.58
C HIS A 109 -0.48 14.68 10.77
N GLU A 110 0.44 15.59 10.46
CA GLU A 110 1.35 16.24 11.42
C GLU A 110 0.81 17.57 11.92
N GLY A 111 0.14 18.34 11.08
CA GLY A 111 -0.22 19.73 11.36
C GLY A 111 0.99 20.68 11.29
N TYR A 112 0.71 21.98 11.22
CA TYR A 112 1.74 23.01 11.00
C TYR A 112 2.75 23.11 12.16
N VAL A 113 2.31 22.93 13.41
CA VAL A 113 3.17 23.01 14.60
C VAL A 113 4.24 21.93 14.59
N VAL A 114 3.84 20.68 14.34
CA VAL A 114 4.78 19.54 14.27
C VAL A 114 5.78 19.74 13.14
N ARG A 115 5.32 20.16 11.95
CA ARG A 115 6.21 20.46 10.83
C ARG A 115 7.22 21.55 11.18
N ALA A 116 6.79 22.61 11.87
CA ALA A 116 7.68 23.69 12.30
C ALA A 116 8.73 23.20 13.32
N MET A 117 8.35 22.33 14.25
CA MET A 117 9.27 21.70 15.19
C MET A 117 10.30 20.80 14.49
N GLU A 118 9.85 19.90 13.61
CA GLU A 118 10.75 19.00 12.87
C GLU A 118 11.69 19.79 11.94
N LYS A 119 11.23 20.89 11.33
CA LYS A 119 12.08 21.80 10.52
C LYS A 119 13.21 22.42 11.35
N ARG A 120 13.01 22.62 12.65
CA ARG A 120 14.04 23.07 13.61
C ARG A 120 14.89 21.93 14.17
N GLY A 121 14.72 20.70 13.68
CA GLY A 121 15.42 19.51 14.16
C GLY A 121 14.86 18.91 15.45
N ILE A 122 13.72 19.44 15.96
CA ILE A 122 13.08 18.92 17.17
C ILE A 122 12.24 17.71 16.80
N LYS A 123 12.66 16.52 17.24
CA LYS A 123 11.93 15.28 17.02
C LYS A 123 10.67 15.26 17.87
N THR A 124 9.54 15.02 17.22
CA THR A 124 8.22 14.89 17.83
C THR A 124 7.77 13.43 17.82
N ASN A 125 6.83 13.07 18.70
CA ASN A 125 6.24 11.72 18.69
C ASN A 125 5.57 11.42 17.34
N ARG A 126 4.86 12.40 16.76
CA ARG A 126 4.19 12.26 15.47
C ARG A 126 5.17 12.09 14.31
N GLY A 127 6.24 12.89 14.25
CA GLY A 127 7.29 12.73 13.24
C GLY A 127 8.08 11.42 13.39
N ASN A 128 8.29 10.95 14.63
CA ASN A 128 8.87 9.64 14.90
C ASN A 128 7.98 8.49 14.36
N GLU A 129 6.66 8.58 14.55
CA GLU A 129 5.70 7.61 13.98
C GLU A 129 5.74 7.60 12.44
N ASN A 130 5.74 8.77 11.81
CA ASN A 130 5.82 8.88 10.35
C ASN A 130 7.15 8.35 9.80
N ARG A 131 8.28 8.62 10.47
CA ARG A 131 9.58 8.05 10.09
C ARG A 131 9.55 6.51 10.12
N LYS A 132 8.97 5.90 11.15
CA LYS A 132 8.78 4.43 11.21
C LYS A 132 7.89 3.91 10.07
N ILE A 133 6.81 4.63 9.73
CA ILE A 133 5.93 4.27 8.61
C ILE A 133 6.70 4.32 7.29
N LEU A 134 7.50 5.37 7.07
CA LEU A 134 8.32 5.51 5.87
C LEU A 134 9.39 4.42 5.77
N GLU A 135 10.05 4.08 6.87
CA GLU A 135 10.99 2.94 6.93
C GLU A 135 10.29 1.62 6.58
N LYS A 136 9.10 1.36 7.14
CA LYS A 136 8.30 0.18 6.79
C LYS A 136 7.93 0.14 5.31
N ASN A 137 7.50 1.25 4.74
CA ASN A 137 7.17 1.33 3.31
C ASN A 137 8.38 1.04 2.42
N LYS A 138 9.58 1.54 2.79
CA LYS A 138 10.83 1.21 2.08
C LYS A 138 11.15 -0.27 2.15
N MET A 139 10.97 -0.89 3.31
CA MET A 139 11.18 -2.34 3.48
C MET A 139 10.20 -3.16 2.66
N LEU A 140 8.91 -2.78 2.65
CA LEU A 140 7.89 -3.43 1.82
C LEU A 140 8.23 -3.34 0.34
N GLN A 141 8.69 -2.18 -0.12
CA GLN A 141 9.12 -2.00 -1.51
C GLN A 141 10.27 -2.96 -1.88
N VAL A 142 11.33 -3.01 -1.06
CA VAL A 142 12.48 -3.91 -1.30
C VAL A 142 12.06 -5.38 -1.26
N ILE A 143 11.15 -5.76 -0.35
CA ILE A 143 10.62 -7.13 -0.28
C ILE A 143 9.87 -7.48 -1.58
N ASN A 144 9.02 -6.57 -2.06
CA ASN A 144 8.23 -6.80 -3.28
C ASN A 144 9.12 -6.86 -4.52
N GLU A 145 10.09 -5.96 -4.66
CA GLU A 145 11.09 -6.00 -5.74
C GLU A 145 11.89 -7.32 -5.72
N ASN A 146 12.37 -7.75 -4.55
CA ASN A 146 13.08 -9.02 -4.43
C ASN A 146 12.20 -10.22 -4.74
N PHE A 147 10.92 -10.18 -4.34
CA PHE A 147 9.96 -11.24 -4.64
C PHE A 147 9.71 -11.36 -6.14
N GLU A 148 9.56 -10.23 -6.84
CA GLU A 148 9.43 -10.19 -8.30
C GLU A 148 10.64 -10.81 -9.00
N ILE A 149 11.86 -10.42 -8.62
CA ILE A 149 13.11 -10.98 -9.17
C ILE A 149 13.18 -12.50 -8.93
N LEU A 150 12.84 -12.96 -7.72
CA LEU A 150 12.83 -14.40 -7.40
C LEU A 150 11.80 -15.18 -8.22
N MET A 151 10.63 -14.58 -8.49
CA MET A 151 9.58 -15.17 -9.31
C MET A 151 9.99 -15.27 -10.78
N GLU A 152 10.64 -14.23 -11.32
CA GLU A 152 11.20 -14.22 -12.66
C GLU A 152 12.27 -15.31 -12.83
N LEU A 153 13.25 -15.37 -11.91
CA LEU A 153 14.28 -16.42 -11.90
C LEU A 153 13.70 -17.84 -11.80
N ARG A 154 12.60 -18.02 -11.05
CA ARG A 154 11.91 -19.31 -10.95
C ARG A 154 11.17 -19.67 -12.24
N GLY A 155 10.58 -18.68 -12.91
CA GLY A 155 9.98 -18.83 -14.24
C GLY A 155 11.01 -19.30 -15.26
N ASP A 156 12.14 -18.61 -15.33
CA ASP A 156 13.28 -18.94 -16.20
C ASP A 156 13.86 -20.33 -15.90
N TYR A 157 13.95 -20.70 -14.62
CA TYR A 157 14.40 -22.03 -14.20
C TYR A 157 13.45 -23.14 -14.69
N ASN A 158 12.13 -22.93 -14.55
CA ASN A 158 11.13 -23.90 -15.01
C ASN A 158 11.12 -24.03 -16.54
N GLU A 159 11.27 -22.92 -17.28
CA GLU A 159 11.32 -22.93 -18.74
C GLU A 159 12.61 -23.58 -19.28
N SER A 160 13.76 -23.30 -18.65
CA SER A 160 15.04 -23.93 -18.98
C SER A 160 15.04 -25.44 -18.71
N ARG A 161 14.36 -25.87 -17.63
CA ARG A 161 14.15 -27.30 -17.33
C ARG A 161 13.28 -27.97 -18.38
N PHE A 162 12.23 -27.30 -18.87
CA PHE A 162 11.34 -27.82 -19.92
C PHE A 162 12.07 -27.97 -21.27
N ARG A 163 12.93 -27.01 -21.66
CA ARG A 163 13.78 -27.14 -22.86
C ARG A 163 14.85 -28.24 -22.72
N GLY A 164 15.38 -28.45 -21.51
CA GLY A 164 16.37 -29.50 -21.22
C GLY A 164 15.82 -30.93 -21.33
N VAL A 165 14.54 -31.14 -21.04
CA VAL A 165 13.90 -32.47 -21.16
C VAL A 165 13.67 -32.85 -22.63
N THR A 166 13.28 -31.90 -23.49
CA THR A 166 12.95 -32.18 -24.92
C THR A 166 14.14 -32.60 -25.80
N LYS A 167 15.39 -32.37 -25.39
CA LYS A 167 16.58 -32.82 -26.15
C LYS A 167 17.06 -34.23 -25.78
N THR A 168 16.65 -34.77 -24.63
CA THR A 168 17.21 -36.03 -24.11
C THR A 168 16.35 -37.24 -24.46
N GLU A 169 15.07 -37.06 -24.80
CA GLU A 169 14.15 -38.15 -25.15
C GLU A 169 14.17 -38.59 -26.62
N ARG A 170 14.99 -37.98 -27.49
CA ARG A 170 15.12 -38.40 -28.91
C ARG A 170 16.30 -39.33 -29.22
N ARG A 171 16.94 -39.94 -28.21
CA ARG A 171 18.09 -40.85 -28.43
C ARG A 171 17.99 -42.20 -27.71
N VAL A 172 16.82 -42.62 -27.24
CA VAL A 172 16.67 -43.91 -26.51
C VAL A 172 15.74 -44.88 -27.24
N ASN A 173 15.68 -44.85 -28.58
CA ASN A 173 14.81 -45.79 -29.31
C ASN A 173 15.42 -46.48 -30.53
N ASP A 174 16.74 -46.61 -30.60
CA ASP A 174 17.38 -47.47 -31.60
C ASP A 174 18.40 -48.41 -30.95
N GLY A 175 17.98 -49.67 -30.81
CA GLY A 175 18.80 -50.89 -30.91
C GLY A 175 19.95 -51.10 -29.92
N VAL A 176 19.73 -51.97 -28.92
CA VAL A 176 20.82 -52.71 -28.27
C VAL A 176 20.78 -54.15 -28.77
N GLY A 177 21.67 -54.45 -29.71
CA GLY A 177 22.12 -55.80 -30.05
C GLY A 177 23.62 -55.91 -29.75
N GLU A 178 23.95 -56.94 -28.97
CA GLU A 178 25.21 -57.71 -28.94
C GLU A 178 26.59 -57.02 -28.80
N GLU A 179 27.24 -57.40 -27.70
CA GLU A 179 28.60 -57.95 -27.61
C GLU A 179 29.89 -57.07 -27.73
N GLU A 180 30.84 -57.52 -26.90
CA GLU A 180 32.31 -57.45 -27.02
C GLU A 180 33.15 -56.24 -26.51
N ARG A 181 33.80 -56.50 -25.36
CA ARG A 181 35.28 -56.65 -25.20
C ARG A 181 36.25 -55.55 -25.72
N SER A 182 37.02 -55.04 -24.73
CA SER A 182 38.49 -54.84 -24.74
C SER A 182 39.12 -53.50 -25.16
N ARG A 183 40.22 -53.16 -24.44
CA ARG A 183 41.32 -52.19 -24.73
C ARG A 183 40.92 -50.70 -24.61
N GLY A 184 41.68 -49.77 -24.04
CA GLY A 184 43.09 -49.65 -23.70
C GLY A 184 43.61 -48.28 -24.21
N VAL A 185 44.14 -47.45 -23.30
CA VAL A 185 45.28 -46.51 -23.50
C VAL A 185 45.10 -45.17 -24.27
N GLU A 186 45.39 -44.08 -23.52
CA GLU A 186 46.05 -42.78 -23.84
C GLU A 186 45.43 -41.60 -24.65
N LYS A 187 45.40 -40.46 -23.92
CA LYS A 187 45.85 -39.07 -24.20
C LYS A 187 45.38 -38.31 -25.45
N THR A 188 44.78 -37.13 -25.22
CA THR A 188 45.18 -35.85 -25.84
C THR A 188 44.81 -34.66 -24.92
N LYS A 189 45.80 -34.08 -24.22
CA LYS A 189 46.29 -32.69 -24.34
C LYS A 189 45.30 -31.68 -24.94
N GLY A 190 44.83 -30.74 -24.12
CA GLY A 190 44.26 -29.48 -24.62
C GLY A 190 43.36 -28.71 -23.65
N ARG A 191 43.82 -28.32 -22.44
CA ARG A 191 43.07 -27.34 -21.63
C ARG A 191 43.86 -26.65 -20.50
N SER A 192 45.14 -26.31 -20.70
CA SER A 192 46.01 -25.79 -19.63
C SER A 192 46.28 -24.28 -19.60
N GLU A 193 45.62 -23.45 -20.41
CA GLU A 193 45.82 -21.99 -20.38
C GLU A 193 44.68 -21.20 -19.73
N GLU A 194 43.45 -21.71 -19.78
CA GLU A 194 42.28 -21.05 -19.18
C GLU A 194 42.32 -21.06 -17.64
N ASN A 195 42.83 -22.15 -17.05
CA ASN A 195 42.97 -22.29 -15.59
C ASN A 195 44.10 -21.42 -14.99
N LYS A 196 45.07 -20.97 -15.79
CA LYS A 196 46.13 -20.09 -15.28
C LYS A 196 45.66 -18.63 -15.16
N ARG A 197 44.68 -18.20 -15.96
CA ARG A 197 44.12 -16.83 -15.87
C ARG A 197 43.12 -16.64 -14.73
N ARG A 198 42.40 -17.70 -14.30
CA ARG A 198 41.51 -17.65 -13.12
C ARG A 198 42.27 -17.45 -11.80
N SER A 199 43.46 -18.03 -11.65
CA SER A 199 44.20 -17.98 -10.37
C SER A 199 44.86 -16.62 -10.06
N VAL A 200 44.82 -15.67 -11.00
CA VAL A 200 45.38 -14.32 -10.83
C VAL A 200 44.30 -13.31 -10.44
N TYR A 201 43.02 -13.54 -10.77
CA TYR A 201 41.92 -12.65 -10.39
C TYR A 201 41.43 -12.85 -8.94
N GLU A 202 41.65 -14.04 -8.36
CA GLU A 202 41.23 -14.35 -6.99
C GLU A 202 42.24 -13.94 -5.91
N ARG A 203 43.46 -13.54 -6.29
CA ARG A 203 44.53 -13.19 -5.34
C ARG A 203 44.67 -11.69 -5.02
N GLY A 204 43.78 -10.85 -5.58
CA GLY A 204 43.86 -9.39 -5.48
C GLY A 204 42.83 -8.69 -4.58
N ILE A 205 41.86 -9.39 -4.01
CA ILE A 205 40.87 -8.78 -3.10
C ILE A 205 41.37 -8.99 -1.66
N SER A 206 42.11 -7.98 -1.20
CA SER A 206 42.78 -7.88 0.10
C SER A 206 41.92 -8.28 1.30
N ASP A 207 42.55 -8.88 2.31
CA ASP A 207 42.06 -9.30 3.64
C ASP A 207 41.25 -8.27 4.47
N ARG A 208 40.97 -7.07 3.95
CA ARG A 208 40.08 -6.08 4.60
C ARG A 208 38.59 -6.41 4.45
N THR A 209 38.16 -7.06 3.37
CA THR A 209 36.73 -7.35 3.12
C THR A 209 36.19 -8.59 3.84
N ARG A 210 37.06 -9.47 4.36
CA ARG A 210 36.62 -10.69 5.08
C ARG A 210 36.00 -10.41 6.46
N LYS A 211 36.44 -9.36 7.16
CA LYS A 211 35.92 -8.99 8.50
C LYS A 211 34.57 -8.27 8.42
N ASP A 212 34.32 -7.54 7.35
CA ASP A 212 33.04 -6.83 7.17
C ASP A 212 31.93 -7.80 6.75
N ASP A 213 32.22 -8.81 5.92
CA ASP A 213 31.24 -9.82 5.48
C ASP A 213 30.65 -10.64 6.64
N GLU A 214 31.44 -11.02 7.66
CA GLU A 214 30.92 -11.72 8.84
C GLU A 214 30.06 -10.82 9.72
N LYS A 215 30.40 -9.52 9.82
CA LYS A 215 29.62 -8.53 10.56
C LYS A 215 28.27 -8.26 9.87
N TYR A 216 28.24 -8.16 8.54
CA TYR A 216 27.01 -7.99 7.78
C TYR A 216 26.12 -9.25 7.81
N LYS A 217 26.71 -10.46 7.78
CA LYS A 217 25.95 -11.72 7.96
C LYS A 217 25.36 -11.86 9.37
N LYS A 218 26.13 -11.53 10.42
CA LYS A 218 25.67 -11.59 11.81
C LYS A 218 24.55 -10.59 12.10
N ASN A 219 24.71 -9.35 11.64
CA ASN A 219 23.68 -8.31 11.77
C ASN A 219 22.41 -8.63 10.95
N GLY A 220 22.58 -9.29 9.80
CA GLY A 220 21.45 -9.78 9.00
C GLY A 220 20.67 -10.89 9.71
N ILE A 221 21.34 -11.86 10.32
CA ILE A 221 20.70 -12.95 11.08
C ILE A 221 19.95 -12.40 12.30
N GLU A 222 20.56 -11.50 13.09
CA GLU A 222 19.89 -10.86 14.23
C GLU A 222 18.65 -10.05 13.81
N TYR A 223 18.71 -9.39 12.65
CA TYR A 223 17.58 -8.67 12.08
C TYR A 223 16.43 -9.61 11.68
N PHE A 224 16.73 -10.74 11.03
CA PHE A 224 15.72 -11.75 10.67
C PHE A 224 15.10 -12.43 11.90
N GLU A 225 15.88 -12.71 12.94
CA GLU A 225 15.35 -13.24 14.21
C GLU A 225 14.42 -12.25 14.91
N ARG A 226 14.75 -10.96 14.88
CA ARG A 226 13.90 -9.91 15.44
C ARG A 226 12.59 -9.78 14.67
N LEU A 227 12.62 -9.83 13.34
CA LEU A 227 11.42 -9.84 12.50
C LEU A 227 10.52 -11.05 12.78
N LYS A 228 11.11 -12.22 13.01
CA LYS A 228 10.35 -13.42 13.36
C LYS A 228 9.63 -13.26 14.72
N LYS A 229 10.31 -12.71 15.72
CA LYS A 229 9.71 -12.39 17.03
C LYS A 229 8.63 -11.32 16.94
N ASP A 230 8.84 -10.28 16.14
CA ASP A 230 7.86 -9.22 15.93
C ASP A 230 6.61 -9.74 15.22
N ARG A 231 6.77 -10.67 14.26
CA ARG A 231 5.66 -11.36 13.59
C ARG A 231 4.89 -12.25 14.56
N GLU A 232 5.56 -13.07 15.35
CA GLU A 232 4.92 -13.92 16.36
C GLU A 232 4.15 -13.09 17.41
N LEU A 233 4.71 -11.95 17.82
CA LEU A 233 4.04 -11.01 18.72
C LEU A 233 2.81 -10.36 18.09
N ALA A 234 2.86 -10.01 16.80
CA ALA A 234 1.73 -9.48 16.05
C ALA A 234 0.61 -10.52 15.92
N GLU A 235 0.94 -11.76 15.55
CA GLU A 235 -0.01 -12.87 15.44
C GLU A 235 -0.65 -13.22 16.80
N ARG A 236 0.08 -13.04 17.91
CA ARG A 236 -0.47 -13.19 19.26
C ARG A 236 -1.46 -12.08 19.61
N ARG A 237 -1.11 -10.82 19.35
CA ARG A 237 -2.00 -9.67 19.59
C ARG A 237 -3.26 -9.74 18.72
N GLU A 238 -3.14 -10.22 17.49
CA GLU A 238 -4.30 -10.38 16.61
C GLU A 238 -5.24 -11.48 17.14
N ARG A 239 -4.71 -12.57 17.69
CA ARG A 239 -5.52 -13.58 18.40
C ARG A 239 -6.21 -13.02 19.63
N GLU A 240 -5.49 -12.30 20.49
CA GLU A 240 -6.06 -11.66 21.69
C GLU A 240 -7.19 -10.67 21.33
N LEU A 241 -7.02 -9.89 20.25
CA LEU A 241 -8.08 -8.98 19.76
C LEU A 241 -9.29 -9.72 19.21
N ARG A 242 -9.10 -10.84 18.50
CA ARG A 242 -10.20 -11.68 18.01
C ARG A 242 -10.99 -12.28 19.17
N GLU A 243 -10.31 -12.80 20.19
CA GLU A 243 -10.95 -13.36 21.39
C GLU A 243 -11.77 -12.29 22.14
N LEU A 244 -11.23 -11.08 22.31
CA LEU A 244 -11.95 -9.96 22.92
C LEU A 244 -13.18 -9.53 22.11
N GLU A 245 -13.08 -9.51 20.78
CA GLU A 245 -14.20 -9.17 19.90
C GLU A 245 -15.29 -10.25 19.95
N GLU A 246 -14.91 -11.53 19.93
CA GLU A 246 -15.83 -12.65 20.10
C GLU A 246 -16.54 -12.61 21.46
N GLU A 247 -15.81 -12.25 22.53
CA GLU A 247 -16.40 -12.07 23.86
C GLU A 247 -17.37 -10.89 23.90
N ARG A 248 -17.04 -9.75 23.26
CA ARG A 248 -17.95 -8.59 23.15
C ARG A 248 -19.24 -8.98 22.44
N ILE A 249 -19.14 -9.65 21.29
CA ILE A 249 -20.29 -10.11 20.51
C ILE A 249 -21.15 -11.09 21.32
N ARG A 250 -20.51 -11.97 22.11
CA ARG A 250 -21.22 -12.91 22.98
C ARG A 250 -22.03 -12.18 24.05
N ARG A 251 -21.45 -11.17 24.71
CA ARG A 251 -22.13 -10.35 25.73
C ARG A 251 -23.30 -9.57 25.13
N GLU A 252 -23.10 -8.92 23.98
CA GLU A 252 -24.19 -8.21 23.28
C GLU A 252 -25.35 -9.15 22.91
N LYS A 253 -25.06 -10.36 22.43
CA LYS A 253 -26.09 -11.37 22.13
C LYS A 253 -26.83 -11.88 23.36
N GLU A 254 -26.18 -11.92 24.53
CA GLU A 254 -26.83 -12.28 25.78
C GLU A 254 -27.70 -11.14 26.32
N GLU A 255 -27.23 -9.90 26.25
CA GLU A 255 -28.03 -8.72 26.60
C GLU A 255 -29.26 -8.59 25.71
N TYR A 256 -29.09 -8.78 24.41
CA TYR A 256 -30.20 -8.75 23.46
C TYR A 256 -31.23 -9.85 23.73
N ARG A 257 -30.79 -11.07 24.05
CA ARG A 257 -31.70 -12.16 24.45
C ARG A 257 -32.46 -11.85 25.75
N ARG A 258 -31.79 -11.31 26.76
CA ARG A 258 -32.44 -10.88 28.02
C ARG A 258 -33.46 -9.77 27.77
N PHE A 259 -33.14 -8.83 26.88
CA PHE A 259 -34.05 -7.77 26.48
C PHE A 259 -35.29 -8.32 25.76
N GLU A 260 -35.13 -9.25 24.82
CA GLU A 260 -36.26 -9.89 24.15
C GLU A 260 -37.13 -10.72 25.11
N GLU A 261 -36.53 -11.44 26.06
CA GLU A 261 -37.28 -12.17 27.11
C GLU A 261 -38.08 -11.21 28.01
N SER A 262 -37.50 -10.05 28.36
CA SER A 262 -38.20 -9.01 29.12
C SER A 262 -39.38 -8.43 28.34
N LEU A 263 -39.22 -8.19 27.03
CA LEU A 263 -40.30 -7.71 26.16
C LEU A 263 -41.43 -8.74 26.03
N ARG A 264 -41.09 -10.04 25.93
CA ARG A 264 -42.09 -11.11 25.89
C ARG A 264 -42.89 -11.19 27.19
N ARG A 265 -42.21 -11.17 28.35
CA ARG A 265 -42.87 -11.16 29.67
C ARG A 265 -43.77 -9.94 29.86
N ASN A 266 -43.34 -8.76 29.43
CA ASN A 266 -44.17 -7.55 29.52
C ASN A 266 -45.42 -7.66 28.64
N ARG A 267 -45.32 -8.21 27.42
CA ARG A 267 -46.49 -8.45 26.55
C ARG A 267 -47.43 -9.53 27.07
N GLU A 268 -46.91 -10.54 27.77
CA GLU A 268 -47.73 -11.58 28.42
C GLU A 268 -48.47 -11.00 29.63
N ASN A 269 -47.80 -10.19 30.46
CA ASN A 269 -48.42 -9.48 31.59
C ASN A 269 -49.47 -8.45 31.15
N GLU A 270 -49.25 -7.74 30.04
CA GLU A 270 -50.25 -6.81 29.47
C GLU A 270 -51.51 -7.55 29.00
N ARG A 271 -51.37 -8.77 28.46
CA ARG A 271 -52.51 -9.60 28.03
C ARG A 271 -53.29 -10.22 29.19
N GLU A 272 -52.64 -10.52 30.32
CA GLU A 272 -53.32 -10.95 31.53
C GLU A 272 -54.08 -9.81 32.24
N PHE A 273 -53.74 -8.54 31.98
CA PHE A 273 -54.42 -7.38 32.56
C PHE A 273 -55.65 -6.92 31.74
N GLU A 274 -55.78 -7.38 30.50
CA GLU A 274 -56.92 -7.08 29.60
C GLU A 274 -58.01 -8.17 29.57
N MET A 275 -57.88 -9.24 30.38
CA MET A 275 -58.93 -10.25 30.66
C MET A 275 -59.56 -10.03 32.04
#